data_AF-A0A4T0QJF5-F1
#
_entry.id   AF-A0A4T0QJF5-F1
#
_cell.length_a   1.000
_cell.length_b   1.000
_cell.length_c   1.000
_cell.angle_alpha   90.00
_cell.angle_beta   90.00
_cell.angle_gamma   90.00
#
_symmetry.space_group_name_H-M   'P 1'
#
loop_
_entity.id
_entity.type
_entity.pdbx_description
1 polymer ?
#
loop_
_entity_poly.entity_id
_entity_poly.type
_entity_poly.pdbx_seq_one_letter_code
_entity_poly.pdbx_strand_id
1 'polypeptide(L)'
;MPASCILDVYISNHKKDTEENTESDSEKYVDRLSQAILTMLTTKLAKPRKITVANLRALVACIRITNSATSIDVAKTVTLTRVHSKQDDAELDAVATVLHFFTAALSKKSSQLDVALAAWCIYHERASAQDKQTIEKSLADAMNVVPCVEEVAEVVWPSLHAHIREPSAPLSAVFAGLRIIIRTSKDGRYIRKRLSGLLIDVSNAAAAFKHLPPTIGSIVGILEAVVLERAILLQSTDVGSILMALTNVVSPADTSTDTTTQEDSQWIYERICSTLLHLIRLRRDICTGHAPSLALLMSTLMRLLLQLRPSLGMGAWRSHNSIMPSWINAEIPPDSLSRLLEALLAKTIPITSHEKTQVGVASSMKEAFARHAYIILHTYAQGNTSSASFYPANIRVGLQPGLFALCECVDTHREREFMLSGLTDEGARSVIKTLWKEYDSQKYVGMS
;
A
#
# COMPACT_ATOMS: atom_id res chain seq x y z
N MET A 1 -38.66 10.31 -2.34
CA MET A 1 -37.42 10.58 -1.59
C MET A 1 -36.91 9.26 -1.00
N PRO A 2 -35.60 8.99 -1.02
CA PRO A 2 -35.07 7.78 -0.39
C PRO A 2 -35.38 7.85 1.11
N ALA A 3 -36.00 6.81 1.67
CA ALA A 3 -36.29 6.74 3.10
C ALA A 3 -35.04 6.95 3.98
N SER A 4 -33.85 6.61 3.45
CA SER A 4 -32.56 6.89 4.09
C SER A 4 -32.31 8.38 4.32
N CYS A 5 -32.63 9.24 3.34
CA CYS A 5 -32.43 10.69 3.46
C CYS A 5 -33.34 11.31 4.53
N ILE A 6 -34.57 10.79 4.67
CA ILE A 6 -35.51 11.26 5.69
C ILE A 6 -35.02 10.86 7.08
N LEU A 7 -34.54 9.62 7.24
CA LEU A 7 -33.98 9.15 8.51
C LEU A 7 -32.71 9.92 8.90
N ASP A 8 -31.76 10.07 7.98
CA ASP A 8 -30.49 10.75 8.24
C ASP A 8 -30.71 12.23 8.59
N VAL A 9 -31.58 12.93 7.83
CA VAL A 9 -31.94 14.33 8.11
C VAL A 9 -32.65 14.45 9.46
N TYR A 10 -33.60 13.56 9.76
CA TYR A 10 -34.32 13.57 11.03
C TYR A 10 -33.38 13.34 12.22
N ILE A 11 -32.49 12.36 12.14
CA ILE A 11 -31.49 12.07 13.19
C ILE A 11 -30.54 13.26 13.38
N SER A 12 -30.08 13.87 12.28
CA SER A 12 -29.14 15.00 12.35
C SER A 12 -29.76 16.28 12.92
N ASN A 13 -31.07 16.49 12.73
CA ASN A 13 -31.78 17.66 13.25
C ASN A 13 -32.25 17.46 14.69
N HIS A 14 -32.64 16.25 15.10
CA HIS A 14 -33.11 16.00 16.47
C HIS A 14 -31.99 15.76 17.50
N LYS A 15 -30.73 15.55 17.08
CA LYS A 15 -29.60 15.42 18.01
C LYS A 15 -29.10 16.76 18.59
N LYS A 16 -29.57 17.90 18.07
CA LYS A 16 -29.05 19.23 18.43
C LYS A 16 -29.93 20.03 19.39
N ASP A 17 -31.23 19.72 19.45
CA ASP A 17 -32.17 20.46 20.27
C ASP A 17 -32.86 19.51 21.24
N THR A 18 -32.40 19.45 22.50
CA THR A 18 -33.24 19.47 23.73
C THR A 18 -32.44 19.01 24.96
N GLU A 19 -32.05 19.98 25.78
CA GLU A 19 -31.96 19.78 27.22
C GLU A 19 -33.40 19.93 27.78
N GLU A 20 -33.79 19.01 28.66
CA GLU A 20 -34.96 19.04 29.57
C GLU A 20 -36.31 18.42 29.09
N ASN A 21 -36.48 17.12 29.43
CA ASN A 21 -37.72 16.44 29.83
C ASN A 21 -38.69 15.76 28.82
N THR A 22 -38.39 15.65 27.51
CA THR A 22 -39.24 14.87 26.56
C THR A 22 -38.57 13.71 25.81
N GLU A 23 -37.36 13.29 26.20
CA GLU A 23 -36.57 12.24 25.52
C GLU A 23 -37.32 10.91 25.31
N SER A 24 -38.22 10.53 26.22
CA SER A 24 -38.86 9.20 26.20
C SER A 24 -39.79 8.97 25.01
N ASP A 25 -40.46 10.00 24.50
CA ASP A 25 -41.44 9.85 23.42
C ASP A 25 -40.80 9.97 22.04
N SER A 26 -39.72 10.75 21.91
CA SER A 26 -38.92 10.83 20.68
C SER A 26 -38.20 9.52 20.38
N GLU A 27 -37.60 8.88 21.39
CA GLU A 27 -36.92 7.58 21.21
C GLU A 27 -37.91 6.49 20.79
N LYS A 28 -39.06 6.40 21.46
CA LYS A 28 -40.13 5.44 21.10
C LYS A 28 -40.65 5.65 19.68
N TYR A 29 -40.75 6.90 19.22
CA TYR A 29 -41.17 7.19 17.86
C TYR A 29 -40.14 6.73 16.83
N VAL A 30 -38.85 7.04 17.06
CA VAL A 30 -37.74 6.63 16.19
C VAL A 30 -37.66 5.10 16.09
N ASP A 31 -37.82 4.40 17.21
CA ASP A 31 -37.84 2.93 17.23
C ASP A 31 -39.03 2.34 16.44
N ARG A 32 -40.24 2.87 16.66
CA ARG A 32 -41.44 2.40 15.93
C ARG A 32 -41.33 2.66 14.44
N LEU A 33 -40.84 3.85 14.05
CA LEU A 33 -40.63 4.19 12.64
C LEU A 33 -39.58 3.27 12.01
N SER A 34 -38.47 3.03 12.71
CA SER A 34 -37.40 2.17 12.24
C SER A 34 -37.85 0.71 12.11
N GLN A 35 -38.65 0.21 13.05
CA GLN A 35 -39.29 -1.12 12.95
C GLN A 35 -40.26 -1.20 11.77
N ALA A 36 -41.10 -0.18 11.55
CA ALA A 36 -42.03 -0.17 10.42
C ALA A 36 -41.30 -0.19 9.07
N ILE A 37 -40.24 0.61 8.94
CA ILE A 37 -39.37 0.62 7.75
C ILE A 37 -38.69 -0.74 7.59
N LEU A 38 -38.19 -1.34 8.68
CA LEU A 38 -37.56 -2.65 8.65
C LEU A 38 -38.54 -3.71 8.13
N THR A 39 -39.76 -3.78 8.64
CA THR A 39 -40.79 -4.72 8.16
C THR A 39 -41.13 -4.51 6.68
N MET A 40 -41.22 -3.25 6.24
CA MET A 40 -41.42 -2.93 4.82
C MET A 40 -40.23 -3.39 3.96
N LEU A 41 -39.00 -3.18 4.42
CA LEU A 41 -37.80 -3.60 3.70
C LEU A 41 -37.71 -5.13 3.64
N THR A 42 -37.98 -5.83 4.74
CA THR A 42 -38.02 -7.30 4.78
C THR A 42 -38.96 -7.87 3.73
N THR A 43 -40.19 -7.35 3.65
CA THR A 43 -41.20 -7.82 2.69
C THR A 43 -40.83 -7.51 1.24
N LYS A 44 -40.15 -6.38 0.98
CA LYS A 44 -39.63 -6.02 -0.35
C LYS A 44 -38.41 -6.86 -0.75
N LEU A 45 -37.48 -7.06 0.16
CA LEU A 45 -36.20 -7.76 -0.07
C LEU A 45 -36.37 -9.28 -0.16
N ALA A 46 -37.46 -9.84 0.38
CA ALA A 46 -37.86 -11.23 0.15
C ALA A 46 -38.13 -11.55 -1.34
N LYS A 47 -38.34 -10.53 -2.19
CA LYS A 47 -38.51 -10.70 -3.64
C LYS A 47 -37.20 -10.29 -4.35
N PRO A 48 -36.39 -11.25 -4.82
CA PRO A 48 -35.01 -10.99 -5.27
C PRO A 48 -34.88 -10.04 -6.46
N ARG A 49 -35.95 -9.80 -7.23
CA ARG A 49 -35.91 -9.05 -8.49
C ARG A 49 -35.84 -7.51 -8.36
N LYS A 50 -35.86 -6.93 -7.15
CA LYS A 50 -35.93 -5.46 -6.96
C LYS A 50 -35.06 -4.93 -5.81
N ILE A 51 -33.91 -5.54 -5.55
CA ILE A 51 -32.96 -4.98 -4.58
C ILE A 51 -32.28 -3.78 -5.24
N THR A 52 -32.33 -2.61 -4.58
CA THR A 52 -31.68 -1.38 -5.04
C THR A 52 -30.69 -0.91 -3.97
N VAL A 53 -29.67 -0.14 -4.37
CA VAL A 53 -28.71 0.51 -3.46
C VAL A 53 -29.42 1.31 -2.37
N ALA A 54 -30.50 2.02 -2.72
CA ALA A 54 -31.30 2.79 -1.78
C ALA A 54 -31.99 1.91 -0.72
N ASN A 55 -32.52 0.74 -1.12
CA ASN A 55 -33.12 -0.22 -0.18
C ASN A 55 -32.07 -0.73 0.83
N LEU A 56 -30.85 -1.02 0.37
CA LEU A 56 -29.79 -1.53 1.24
C LEU A 56 -29.24 -0.44 2.17
N ARG A 57 -29.07 0.81 1.69
CA ARG A 57 -28.64 1.93 2.55
C ARG A 57 -29.66 2.23 3.63
N ALA A 58 -30.95 2.24 3.28
CA ALA A 58 -32.04 2.38 4.24
C ALA A 58 -32.02 1.25 5.29
N LEU A 59 -31.77 0.01 4.85
CA LEU A 59 -31.63 -1.12 5.76
C LEU A 59 -30.47 -0.90 6.73
N VAL A 60 -29.26 -0.59 6.25
CA VAL A 60 -28.09 -0.30 7.10
C VAL A 60 -28.40 0.78 8.14
N ALA A 61 -29.07 1.87 7.74
CA ALA A 61 -29.48 2.92 8.67
C ALA A 61 -30.46 2.41 9.74
N CYS A 62 -31.47 1.61 9.37
CA CYS A 62 -32.40 1.01 10.32
C CYS A 62 -31.72 0.02 11.28
N ILE A 63 -30.75 -0.78 10.82
CA ILE A 63 -30.02 -1.71 11.69
C ILE A 63 -29.21 -0.94 12.74
N ARG A 64 -28.58 0.18 12.35
CA ARG A 64 -27.80 1.03 13.27
C ARG A 64 -28.62 1.55 14.44
N ILE A 65 -29.91 1.79 14.22
CA ILE A 65 -30.82 2.33 15.23
C ILE A 65 -31.39 1.21 16.09
N THR A 66 -31.93 0.16 15.46
CA THR A 66 -32.82 -0.79 16.16
C THR A 66 -32.12 -2.02 16.73
N ASN A 67 -30.96 -2.42 16.19
CA ASN A 67 -30.23 -3.65 16.56
C ASN A 67 -31.15 -4.90 16.73
N SER A 68 -32.18 -5.04 15.88
CA SER A 68 -33.19 -6.10 16.02
C SER A 68 -32.74 -7.41 15.37
N ALA A 69 -33.05 -8.57 15.98
CA ALA A 69 -32.76 -9.89 15.41
C ALA A 69 -33.35 -10.09 13.99
N THR A 70 -34.52 -9.54 13.72
CA THR A 70 -35.17 -9.61 12.40
C THR A 70 -34.35 -8.90 11.32
N SER A 71 -33.62 -7.83 11.68
CA SER A 71 -32.76 -7.11 10.75
C SER A 71 -31.53 -7.92 10.32
N ILE A 72 -31.03 -8.77 11.22
CA ILE A 72 -29.90 -9.67 10.97
C ILE A 72 -30.31 -10.74 9.95
N ASP A 73 -31.50 -11.31 10.07
CA ASP A 73 -31.97 -12.34 9.14
C ASP A 73 -32.19 -11.78 7.73
N VAL A 74 -32.73 -10.56 7.62
CA VAL A 74 -32.89 -9.87 6.33
C VAL A 74 -31.54 -9.63 5.67
N ALA A 75 -30.54 -9.16 6.43
CA ALA A 75 -29.20 -8.93 5.93
C ALA A 75 -28.55 -10.22 5.41
N LYS A 76 -28.72 -11.35 6.11
CA LYS A 76 -28.26 -12.66 5.64
C LYS A 76 -28.92 -13.04 4.33
N THR A 77 -30.25 -12.90 4.22
CA THR A 77 -30.98 -13.22 2.98
C THR A 77 -30.52 -12.37 1.80
N VAL A 78 -30.36 -11.06 2.02
CA VAL A 78 -29.84 -10.13 1.00
C VAL A 78 -28.45 -10.56 0.56
N THR A 79 -27.56 -10.84 1.51
CA THR A 79 -26.17 -11.16 1.20
C THR A 79 -26.07 -12.49 0.46
N LEU A 80 -26.77 -13.54 0.93
CA LEU A 80 -26.83 -14.82 0.22
C LEU A 80 -27.37 -14.65 -1.20
N THR A 81 -28.43 -13.87 -1.37
CA THR A 81 -29.00 -13.60 -2.71
C THR A 81 -27.96 -12.91 -3.60
N ARG A 82 -27.18 -11.98 -3.05
CA ARG A 82 -26.22 -11.18 -3.81
C ARG A 82 -24.94 -11.96 -4.16
N VAL A 83 -24.39 -12.76 -3.25
CA VAL A 83 -23.21 -13.61 -3.52
C VAL A 83 -23.45 -14.54 -4.73
N HIS A 84 -24.68 -15.06 -4.85
CA HIS A 84 -25.10 -15.93 -5.96
C HIS A 84 -25.58 -15.17 -7.20
N SER A 85 -25.68 -13.84 -7.14
CA SER A 85 -26.02 -13.02 -8.30
C SER A 85 -24.88 -13.05 -9.33
N LYS A 86 -25.25 -13.21 -10.60
CA LYS A 86 -24.34 -13.07 -11.75
C LYS A 86 -24.30 -11.65 -12.32
N GLN A 87 -25.15 -10.76 -11.83
CA GLN A 87 -25.20 -9.38 -12.31
C GLN A 87 -24.16 -8.55 -11.57
N ASP A 88 -23.17 -8.04 -12.30
CA ASP A 88 -22.15 -7.15 -11.74
C ASP A 88 -22.78 -5.78 -11.43
N ASP A 89 -22.76 -5.37 -10.16
CA ASP A 89 -23.26 -4.08 -9.67
C ASP A 89 -22.45 -3.73 -8.42
N ALA A 90 -21.34 -3.04 -8.63
CA ALA A 90 -20.37 -2.74 -7.60
C ALA A 90 -20.92 -1.87 -6.48
N GLU A 91 -21.85 -0.96 -6.78
CA GLU A 91 -22.52 -0.17 -5.75
C GLU A 91 -23.38 -1.07 -4.86
N LEU A 92 -24.13 -1.98 -5.46
CA LEU A 92 -24.97 -2.92 -4.72
C LEU A 92 -24.12 -3.89 -3.88
N ASP A 93 -23.02 -4.40 -4.44
CA ASP A 93 -22.05 -5.25 -3.75
C ASP A 93 -21.36 -4.53 -2.59
N ALA A 94 -21.01 -3.27 -2.77
CA ALA A 94 -20.45 -2.43 -1.73
C ALA A 94 -21.46 -2.25 -0.58
N VAL A 95 -22.72 -1.90 -0.85
CA VAL A 95 -23.69 -1.77 0.25
C VAL A 95 -24.02 -3.11 0.90
N ALA A 96 -24.09 -4.20 0.14
CA ALA A 96 -24.25 -5.55 0.68
C ALA A 96 -23.08 -5.93 1.61
N THR A 97 -21.86 -5.56 1.27
CA THR A 97 -20.67 -5.71 2.13
C THR A 97 -20.87 -5.02 3.47
N VAL A 98 -21.18 -3.71 3.46
CA VAL A 98 -21.36 -2.94 4.71
C VAL A 98 -22.42 -3.60 5.58
N LEU A 99 -23.54 -3.98 4.97
CA LEU A 99 -24.64 -4.64 5.65
C LEU A 99 -24.22 -5.96 6.30
N HIS A 100 -23.44 -6.78 5.58
CA HIS A 100 -23.00 -8.08 6.09
C HIS A 100 -22.03 -7.93 7.26
N PHE A 101 -21.00 -7.09 7.14
CA PHE A 101 -20.07 -6.83 8.25
C PHE A 101 -20.78 -6.24 9.46
N PHE A 102 -21.73 -5.32 9.25
CA PHE A 102 -22.48 -4.71 10.34
C PHE A 102 -23.31 -5.75 11.09
N THR A 103 -24.05 -6.61 10.36
CA THR A 103 -24.87 -7.66 10.98
C THR A 103 -24.04 -8.79 11.61
N ALA A 104 -22.91 -9.15 11.00
CA ALA A 104 -21.96 -10.10 11.56
C ALA A 104 -21.37 -9.58 12.89
N ALA A 105 -20.96 -8.31 12.94
CA ALA A 105 -20.46 -7.69 14.16
C ALA A 105 -21.51 -7.65 15.27
N LEU A 106 -22.75 -7.25 14.96
CA LEU A 106 -23.84 -7.23 15.93
C LEU A 106 -24.17 -8.63 16.49
N SER A 107 -23.99 -9.67 15.68
CA SER A 107 -24.22 -11.05 16.12
C SER A 107 -23.17 -11.58 17.10
N LYS A 108 -22.00 -10.92 17.20
CA LYS A 108 -20.82 -11.37 17.97
C LYS A 108 -20.35 -12.79 17.67
N LYS A 109 -20.74 -13.36 16.51
CA LYS A 109 -20.30 -14.69 16.05
C LYS A 109 -19.18 -14.53 15.04
N SER A 110 -17.98 -14.99 15.38
CA SER A 110 -16.80 -14.96 14.48
C SER A 110 -17.08 -15.59 13.12
N SER A 111 -17.81 -16.71 13.08
CA SER A 111 -18.16 -17.39 11.83
C SER A 111 -18.99 -16.52 10.87
N GLN A 112 -19.78 -15.57 11.35
CA GLN A 112 -20.50 -14.65 10.46
C GLN A 112 -19.58 -13.60 9.85
N LEU A 113 -18.53 -13.19 10.58
CA LEU A 113 -17.52 -12.27 10.06
C LEU A 113 -16.65 -12.94 8.99
N ASP A 114 -16.36 -14.24 9.14
CA ASP A 114 -15.65 -15.01 8.11
C ASP A 114 -16.47 -15.09 6.81
N VAL A 115 -17.77 -15.33 6.90
CA VAL A 115 -18.66 -15.33 5.71
C VAL A 115 -18.76 -13.94 5.10
N ALA A 116 -18.81 -12.88 5.91
CA ALA A 116 -18.80 -11.50 5.44
C ALA A 116 -17.53 -11.15 4.68
N LEU A 117 -16.38 -11.57 5.22
CA LEU A 117 -15.09 -11.41 4.60
C LEU A 117 -14.98 -12.19 3.28
N ALA A 118 -15.41 -13.46 3.27
CA ALA A 118 -15.42 -14.27 2.06
C ALA A 118 -16.29 -13.65 0.96
N ALA A 119 -17.48 -13.15 1.31
CA ALA A 119 -18.35 -12.44 0.37
C ALA A 119 -17.67 -11.19 -0.19
N TRP A 120 -17.04 -10.38 0.67
CA TRP A 120 -16.31 -9.19 0.25
C TRP A 120 -15.15 -9.52 -0.70
N CYS A 121 -14.39 -10.58 -0.41
CA CYS A 121 -13.32 -11.04 -1.29
C CYS A 121 -13.86 -11.44 -2.67
N ILE A 122 -15.00 -12.13 -2.73
CA ILE A 122 -15.67 -12.49 -3.99
C ILE A 122 -16.11 -11.24 -4.76
N TYR A 123 -16.70 -10.26 -4.07
CA TYR A 123 -17.13 -9.01 -4.70
C TYR A 123 -15.94 -8.21 -5.23
N HIS A 124 -14.85 -8.10 -4.46
CA HIS A 124 -13.65 -7.38 -4.86
C HIS A 124 -13.02 -7.97 -6.12
N GLU A 125 -12.96 -9.29 -6.24
CA GLU A 125 -12.41 -9.95 -7.43
C GLU A 125 -13.28 -9.82 -8.68
N ARG A 126 -14.60 -9.84 -8.52
CA ARG A 126 -15.53 -9.66 -9.65
C ARG A 126 -15.54 -8.23 -10.16
N ALA A 127 -15.19 -7.27 -9.31
CA ALA A 127 -15.26 -5.86 -9.66
C ALA A 127 -14.20 -5.45 -10.69
N SER A 128 -14.62 -4.55 -11.58
CA SER A 128 -13.71 -3.85 -12.48
C SER A 128 -12.67 -3.05 -11.69
N ALA A 129 -11.56 -2.68 -12.33
CA ALA A 129 -10.51 -1.87 -11.69
C ALA A 129 -11.05 -0.55 -11.11
N GLN A 130 -12.03 0.08 -11.79
CA GLN A 130 -12.68 1.31 -11.32
C GLN A 130 -13.59 1.04 -10.12
N ASP A 131 -14.29 -0.09 -10.13
CA ASP A 131 -15.27 -0.48 -9.10
C ASP A 131 -14.64 -1.00 -7.81
N LYS A 132 -13.41 -1.53 -7.87
CA LYS A 132 -12.68 -2.00 -6.70
C LYS A 132 -12.60 -0.93 -5.62
N GLN A 133 -12.40 0.34 -5.98
CA GLN A 133 -12.35 1.44 -5.01
C GLN A 133 -13.68 1.59 -4.23
N THR A 134 -14.82 1.39 -4.88
CA THR A 134 -16.14 1.44 -4.24
C THR A 134 -16.31 0.30 -3.22
N ILE A 135 -15.87 -0.90 -3.57
CA ILE A 135 -15.91 -2.07 -2.69
C ILE A 135 -14.93 -1.93 -1.53
N GLU A 136 -13.73 -1.42 -1.76
CA GLU A 136 -12.75 -1.15 -0.72
C GLU A 136 -13.25 -0.10 0.28
N LYS A 137 -13.89 0.97 -0.22
CA LYS A 137 -14.54 1.98 0.63
C LYS A 137 -15.61 1.35 1.52
N SER A 138 -16.35 0.36 1.04
CA SER A 138 -17.38 -0.30 1.85
C SER A 138 -16.81 -1.07 3.04
N LEU A 139 -15.67 -1.75 2.89
CA LEU A 139 -14.99 -2.38 4.02
C LEU A 139 -14.46 -1.32 4.98
N ALA A 140 -13.91 -0.22 4.46
CA ALA A 140 -13.44 0.88 5.29
C ALA A 140 -14.58 1.52 6.11
N ASP A 141 -15.74 1.73 5.49
CA ASP A 141 -16.95 2.24 6.13
C ASP A 141 -17.44 1.25 7.18
N ALA A 142 -17.47 -0.05 6.89
CA ALA A 142 -17.82 -1.08 7.86
C ALA A 142 -16.89 -1.05 9.09
N MET A 143 -15.57 -0.94 8.87
CA MET A 143 -14.58 -0.81 9.94
C MET A 143 -14.73 0.48 10.75
N ASN A 144 -15.30 1.55 10.21
CA ASN A 144 -15.49 2.81 10.94
C ASN A 144 -16.84 2.89 11.66
N VAL A 145 -17.84 2.17 11.18
CA VAL A 145 -19.23 2.26 11.62
C VAL A 145 -19.53 1.28 12.75
N VAL A 146 -18.87 0.13 12.78
CA VAL A 146 -19.13 -0.88 13.81
C VAL A 146 -18.63 -0.36 15.18
N PRO A 147 -19.48 -0.31 16.22
CA PRO A 147 -19.10 0.21 17.54
C PRO A 147 -17.96 -0.57 18.23
N CYS A 148 -17.61 -1.74 17.71
CA CYS A 148 -16.50 -2.59 18.16
C CYS A 148 -15.49 -2.85 17.02
N VAL A 149 -14.88 -1.79 16.47
CA VAL A 149 -13.88 -1.89 15.38
C VAL A 149 -12.76 -2.87 15.71
N GLU A 150 -12.34 -2.90 16.97
CA GLU A 150 -11.29 -3.78 17.48
C GLU A 150 -11.72 -5.24 17.41
N GLU A 151 -12.96 -5.57 17.80
CA GLU A 151 -13.49 -6.95 17.71
C GLU A 151 -13.59 -7.42 16.25
N VAL A 152 -14.04 -6.55 15.34
CA VAL A 152 -14.08 -6.88 13.90
C VAL A 152 -12.68 -7.08 13.36
N ALA A 153 -11.75 -6.18 13.69
CA ALA A 153 -10.36 -6.34 13.28
C ALA A 153 -9.75 -7.63 13.86
N GLU A 154 -10.04 -7.98 15.11
CA GLU A 154 -9.56 -9.19 15.78
C GLU A 154 -9.96 -10.48 15.07
N VAL A 155 -11.10 -10.50 14.38
CA VAL A 155 -11.55 -11.65 13.60
C VAL A 155 -11.07 -11.57 12.15
N VAL A 156 -11.22 -10.41 11.51
CA VAL A 156 -10.91 -10.24 10.09
C VAL A 156 -9.41 -10.37 9.81
N TRP A 157 -8.56 -9.84 10.70
CA TRP A 157 -7.11 -9.86 10.48
C TRP A 157 -6.54 -11.28 10.46
N PRO A 158 -6.77 -12.16 11.46
CA PRO A 158 -6.27 -13.53 11.40
C PRO A 158 -6.75 -14.28 10.17
N SER A 159 -8.02 -14.12 9.76
CA SER A 159 -8.58 -14.77 8.58
C SER A 159 -7.87 -14.32 7.30
N LEU A 160 -7.72 -13.00 7.09
CA LEU A 160 -6.95 -12.46 5.96
C LEU A 160 -5.48 -12.87 5.99
N HIS A 161 -4.86 -12.82 7.17
CA HIS A 161 -3.46 -13.14 7.36
C HIS A 161 -3.15 -14.62 7.10
N ALA A 162 -4.06 -15.53 7.48
CA ALA A 162 -3.94 -16.95 7.18
C ALA A 162 -3.89 -17.22 5.67
N HIS A 163 -4.67 -16.49 4.87
CA HIS A 163 -4.65 -16.63 3.41
C HIS A 163 -3.34 -16.16 2.76
N ILE A 164 -2.50 -15.39 3.44
CA ILE A 164 -1.15 -15.08 2.93
C ILE A 164 -0.24 -16.32 3.04
N ARG A 165 -0.38 -17.09 4.14
CA ARG A 165 0.44 -18.28 4.43
C ARG A 165 0.00 -19.49 3.63
N GLU A 166 -1.31 -19.66 3.52
CA GLU A 166 -1.97 -20.73 2.76
C GLU A 166 -2.70 -20.07 1.60
N PRO A 167 -1.99 -19.79 0.48
CA PRO A 167 -2.54 -19.02 -0.61
C PRO A 167 -3.70 -19.75 -1.25
N SER A 168 -4.90 -19.28 -0.95
CA SER A 168 -6.11 -19.59 -1.72
C SER A 168 -6.50 -18.35 -2.51
N ALA A 169 -7.03 -18.54 -3.72
CA ALA A 169 -7.67 -17.43 -4.41
C ALA A 169 -8.82 -16.89 -3.54
N PRO A 170 -8.95 -15.57 -3.34
CA PRO A 170 -8.24 -14.50 -4.05
C PRO A 170 -7.27 -13.64 -3.21
N LEU A 171 -5.97 -13.74 -3.52
CA LEU A 171 -4.90 -13.02 -2.81
C LEU A 171 -4.95 -11.48 -2.98
N SER A 172 -5.38 -10.96 -4.13
CA SER A 172 -5.44 -9.51 -4.34
C SER A 172 -6.45 -8.86 -3.42
N ALA A 173 -7.65 -9.44 -3.31
CA ALA A 173 -8.65 -9.03 -2.33
C ALA A 173 -8.10 -9.12 -0.90
N VAL A 174 -7.43 -10.21 -0.53
CA VAL A 174 -6.85 -10.39 0.81
C VAL A 174 -5.89 -9.24 1.17
N PHE A 175 -4.99 -8.91 0.25
CA PHE A 175 -4.05 -7.82 0.46
C PHE A 175 -4.74 -6.45 0.51
N ALA A 176 -5.75 -6.20 -0.35
CA ALA A 176 -6.56 -4.99 -0.29
C ALA A 176 -7.29 -4.85 1.06
N GLY A 177 -7.82 -5.94 1.59
CA GLY A 177 -8.49 -5.98 2.89
C GLY A 177 -7.55 -5.62 4.04
N LEU A 178 -6.34 -6.21 4.05
CA LEU A 178 -5.31 -5.88 5.03
C LEU A 178 -4.88 -4.41 4.94
N ARG A 179 -4.70 -3.89 3.72
CA ARG A 179 -4.39 -2.48 3.48
C ARG A 179 -5.46 -1.56 4.08
N ILE A 180 -6.74 -1.91 3.91
CA ILE A 180 -7.86 -1.14 4.47
C ILE A 180 -7.82 -1.17 5.99
N ILE A 181 -7.66 -2.34 6.61
CA ILE A 181 -7.60 -2.47 8.08
C ILE A 181 -6.43 -1.65 8.65
N ILE A 182 -5.26 -1.69 8.00
CA ILE A 182 -4.10 -0.89 8.39
C ILE A 182 -4.42 0.60 8.36
N ARG A 183 -5.15 1.08 7.35
CA ARG A 183 -5.54 2.48 7.19
C ARG A 183 -6.63 2.92 8.18
N THR A 184 -7.65 2.09 8.39
CA THR A 184 -8.85 2.47 9.17
C THR A 184 -8.73 2.20 10.65
N SER A 185 -7.87 1.27 11.08
CA SER A 185 -7.71 0.96 12.50
C SER A 185 -7.13 2.17 13.26
N LYS A 186 -7.89 2.67 14.23
CA LYS A 186 -7.51 3.82 15.07
C LYS A 186 -6.57 3.43 16.20
N ASP A 187 -6.64 2.18 16.69
CA ASP A 187 -5.77 1.71 17.76
C ASP A 187 -4.41 1.27 17.21
N GLY A 188 -3.42 2.14 17.37
CA GLY A 188 -2.04 1.81 17.01
C GLY A 188 -1.49 0.60 17.77
N ARG A 189 -1.98 0.28 18.98
CA ARG A 189 -1.51 -0.89 19.75
C ARG A 189 -1.98 -2.19 19.12
N TYR A 190 -3.24 -2.23 18.67
CA TYR A 190 -3.78 -3.36 17.92
C TYR A 190 -2.93 -3.69 16.68
N ILE A 191 -2.61 -2.67 15.86
CA ILE A 191 -1.78 -2.85 14.65
C ILE A 191 -0.36 -3.24 15.03
N ARG A 192 0.27 -2.56 16.00
CA ARG A 192 1.65 -2.83 16.42
C ARG A 192 1.86 -4.29 16.81
N LYS A 193 0.93 -4.90 17.57
CA LYS A 193 1.04 -6.31 18.01
C LYS A 193 1.09 -7.31 16.85
N ARG A 194 0.56 -6.95 15.68
CA ARG A 194 0.41 -7.85 14.53
C ARG A 194 1.31 -7.49 13.35
N LEU A 195 1.83 -6.27 13.34
CA LEU A 195 2.57 -5.71 12.21
C LEU A 195 3.80 -6.53 11.84
N SER A 196 4.64 -6.91 12.81
CA SER A 196 5.86 -7.66 12.52
C SER A 196 5.57 -9.03 11.90
N GLY A 197 4.53 -9.73 12.37
CA GLY A 197 4.09 -11.00 11.77
C GLY A 197 3.62 -10.82 10.33
N LEU A 198 2.80 -9.80 10.08
CA LEU A 198 2.37 -9.47 8.72
C LEU A 198 3.55 -9.15 7.80
N LEU A 199 4.51 -8.35 8.23
CA LEU A 199 5.64 -7.97 7.39
C LEU A 199 6.54 -9.16 7.03
N ILE A 200 6.69 -10.12 7.93
CA ILE A 200 7.38 -11.39 7.65
C ILE A 200 6.61 -12.18 6.59
N ASP A 201 5.31 -12.35 6.75
CA ASP A 201 4.48 -13.13 5.83
C ASP A 201 4.34 -12.44 4.46
N VAL A 202 4.28 -11.11 4.42
CA VAL A 202 4.33 -10.31 3.18
C VAL A 202 5.69 -10.44 2.49
N SER A 203 6.80 -10.46 3.24
CA SER A 203 8.13 -10.69 2.68
C SER A 203 8.26 -12.09 2.06
N ASN A 204 7.73 -13.10 2.73
CA ASN A 204 7.68 -14.48 2.22
C ASN A 204 6.78 -14.58 0.98
N ALA A 205 5.62 -13.93 1.00
CA ALA A 205 4.71 -13.87 -0.15
C ALA A 205 5.36 -13.16 -1.35
N ALA A 206 6.11 -12.09 -1.13
CA ALA A 206 6.85 -11.41 -2.20
C ALA A 206 7.84 -12.33 -2.90
N ALA A 207 8.52 -13.21 -2.14
CA ALA A 207 9.43 -14.21 -2.71
C ALA A 207 8.66 -15.32 -3.46
N ALA A 208 7.58 -15.84 -2.87
CA ALA A 208 6.80 -16.94 -3.43
C ALA A 208 6.05 -16.54 -4.72
N PHE A 209 5.48 -15.33 -4.75
CA PHE A 209 4.62 -14.84 -5.83
C PHE A 209 5.32 -13.84 -6.74
N LYS A 210 6.66 -13.86 -6.81
CA LYS A 210 7.48 -13.01 -7.70
C LYS A 210 7.12 -13.09 -9.19
N HIS A 211 6.33 -14.10 -9.59
CA HIS A 211 5.88 -14.35 -10.96
C HIS A 211 4.44 -13.84 -11.24
N LEU A 212 3.76 -13.25 -10.24
CA LEU A 212 2.39 -12.76 -10.34
C LEU A 212 2.35 -11.23 -10.14
N PRO A 213 2.49 -10.43 -11.21
CA PRO A 213 2.51 -8.96 -11.14
C PRO A 213 1.34 -8.33 -10.36
N PRO A 214 0.07 -8.78 -10.51
CA PRO A 214 -1.04 -8.21 -9.73
C PRO A 214 -0.90 -8.42 -8.22
N THR A 215 -0.34 -9.57 -7.82
CA THR A 215 -0.06 -9.90 -6.42
C THR A 215 1.07 -9.03 -5.89
N ILE A 216 2.14 -8.85 -6.68
CA ILE A 216 3.26 -7.97 -6.34
C ILE A 216 2.79 -6.52 -6.16
N GLY A 217 1.95 -6.01 -7.06
CA GLY A 217 1.38 -4.68 -6.92
C GLY A 217 0.57 -4.53 -5.62
N SER A 218 -0.20 -5.55 -5.25
CA SER A 218 -0.97 -5.57 -4.00
C SER A 218 -0.05 -5.59 -2.75
N ILE A 219 1.05 -6.37 -2.80
CA ILE A 219 2.08 -6.41 -1.75
C ILE A 219 2.72 -5.04 -1.55
N VAL A 220 3.19 -4.41 -2.63
CA VAL A 220 3.80 -3.06 -2.57
C VAL A 220 2.79 -2.06 -2.02
N GLY A 221 1.52 -2.16 -2.39
CA GLY A 221 0.45 -1.30 -1.87
C GLY A 221 0.22 -1.42 -0.36
N ILE A 222 0.44 -2.60 0.23
CA ILE A 222 0.42 -2.78 1.69
C ILE A 222 1.65 -2.15 2.33
N LEU A 223 2.84 -2.44 1.81
CA LEU A 223 4.10 -1.94 2.37
C LEU A 223 4.09 -0.41 2.39
N GLU A 224 3.63 0.22 1.32
CA GLU A 224 3.47 1.65 1.26
C GLU A 224 2.44 2.16 2.27
N ALA A 225 1.28 1.52 2.41
CA ALA A 225 0.27 1.92 3.38
C ALA A 225 0.80 1.81 4.83
N VAL A 226 1.57 0.77 5.13
CA VAL A 226 2.24 0.62 6.44
C VAL A 226 3.20 1.78 6.68
N VAL A 227 4.07 2.09 5.72
CA VAL A 227 5.07 3.14 5.88
C VAL A 227 4.42 4.52 5.95
N LEU A 228 3.48 4.82 5.05
CA LEU A 228 2.84 6.13 4.97
C LEU A 228 1.93 6.41 6.18
N GLU A 229 1.12 5.44 6.58
CA GLU A 229 0.04 5.65 7.54
C GLU A 229 0.42 5.22 8.96
N ARG A 230 1.38 4.30 9.09
CA ARG A 230 1.75 3.65 10.35
C ARG A 230 3.26 3.68 10.62
N ALA A 231 3.99 4.60 9.98
CA ALA A 231 5.43 4.82 10.20
C ALA A 231 5.81 4.90 11.69
N ILE A 232 5.01 5.58 12.51
CA ILE A 232 5.25 5.75 13.96
C ILE A 232 5.30 4.42 14.72
N LEU A 233 4.64 3.37 14.20
CA LEU A 233 4.56 2.05 14.82
C LEU A 233 5.71 1.12 14.43
N LEU A 234 6.56 1.51 13.47
CA LEU A 234 7.64 0.67 12.97
C LEU A 234 8.77 0.54 14.01
N GLN A 235 9.34 -0.66 14.10
CA GLN A 235 10.59 -0.93 14.79
C GLN A 235 11.72 -1.16 13.77
N SER A 236 12.97 -1.19 14.26
CA SER A 236 14.12 -1.45 13.39
C SER A 236 14.01 -2.80 12.66
N THR A 237 13.48 -3.85 13.32
CA THR A 237 13.26 -5.16 12.71
C THR A 237 12.23 -5.11 11.58
N ASP A 238 11.16 -4.33 11.73
CA ASP A 238 10.12 -4.16 10.71
C ASP A 238 10.68 -3.52 9.43
N VAL A 239 11.60 -2.56 9.57
CA VAL A 239 12.29 -1.95 8.43
C VAL A 239 13.10 -2.98 7.66
N GLY A 240 13.81 -3.88 8.36
CA GLY A 240 14.49 -5.00 7.74
C GLY A 240 13.53 -5.87 6.91
N SER A 241 12.36 -6.21 7.45
CA SER A 241 11.33 -6.98 6.75
C SER A 241 10.74 -6.24 5.54
N ILE A 242 10.51 -4.93 5.64
CA ILE A 242 10.03 -4.11 4.50
C ILE A 242 11.07 -4.10 3.39
N LEU A 243 12.35 -3.87 3.71
CA LEU A 243 13.42 -3.84 2.72
C LEU A 243 13.63 -5.22 2.08
N MET A 244 13.50 -6.30 2.86
CA MET A 244 13.55 -7.67 2.34
C MET A 244 12.39 -7.95 1.39
N ALA A 245 11.16 -7.57 1.75
CA ALA A 245 10.00 -7.72 0.89
C ALA A 245 10.17 -6.95 -0.43
N LEU A 246 10.61 -5.69 -0.39
CA LEU A 246 10.88 -4.89 -1.59
C LEU A 246 12.04 -5.48 -2.41
N THR A 247 13.06 -6.04 -1.77
CA THR A 247 14.16 -6.75 -2.46
C THR A 247 13.63 -7.98 -3.19
N ASN A 248 12.73 -8.76 -2.57
CA ASN A 248 12.08 -9.90 -3.21
C ASN A 248 11.19 -9.45 -4.38
N VAL A 249 10.50 -8.30 -4.26
CA VAL A 249 9.69 -7.72 -5.35
C VAL A 249 10.54 -7.36 -6.58
N VAL A 250 11.73 -6.79 -6.39
CA VAL A 250 12.63 -6.43 -7.51
C VAL A 250 13.54 -7.58 -7.95
N SER A 251 13.43 -8.75 -7.31
CA SER A 251 14.29 -9.90 -7.62
C SER A 251 13.89 -10.58 -8.92
N PRO A 252 14.83 -11.26 -9.61
CA PRO A 252 14.54 -11.91 -10.87
C PRO A 252 13.50 -13.03 -10.75
N ALA A 253 12.62 -13.11 -11.74
CA ALA A 253 11.60 -14.15 -11.84
C ALA A 253 11.90 -15.11 -13.00
N ASP A 254 11.70 -16.40 -12.77
CA ASP A 254 11.99 -17.45 -13.76
C ASP A 254 11.00 -17.45 -14.92
N THR A 255 9.84 -16.81 -14.75
CA THR A 255 8.77 -16.70 -15.74
C THR A 255 8.34 -15.24 -15.88
N SER A 256 8.59 -14.65 -17.05
CA SER A 256 7.93 -13.41 -17.46
C SER A 256 6.51 -13.74 -17.91
N THR A 257 5.52 -13.06 -17.34
CA THR A 257 4.14 -13.14 -17.80
C THR A 257 3.85 -11.92 -18.65
N ASP A 258 3.38 -12.13 -19.89
CA ASP A 258 3.01 -11.06 -20.84
C ASP A 258 1.74 -10.29 -20.41
N THR A 259 1.28 -10.45 -19.17
CA THR A 259 0.01 -9.88 -18.69
C THR A 259 0.16 -8.49 -18.08
N THR A 260 1.39 -8.06 -17.79
CA THR A 260 1.63 -6.73 -17.21
C THR A 260 1.47 -5.66 -18.30
N THR A 261 0.89 -4.51 -17.99
CA THR A 261 0.88 -3.33 -18.87
C THR A 261 2.01 -2.35 -18.51
N GLN A 262 2.37 -1.42 -19.40
CA GLN A 262 3.39 -0.41 -19.09
C GLN A 262 3.01 0.43 -17.85
N GLU A 263 1.71 0.75 -17.74
CA GLU A 263 1.17 1.51 -16.61
C GLU A 263 1.36 0.76 -15.28
N ASP A 264 1.16 -0.57 -15.28
CA ASP A 264 1.38 -1.41 -14.10
C ASP A 264 2.86 -1.41 -13.68
N SER A 265 3.79 -1.58 -14.64
CA SER A 265 5.22 -1.57 -14.35
C SER A 265 5.67 -0.24 -13.75
N GLN A 266 5.22 0.87 -14.34
CA GLN A 266 5.49 2.20 -13.83
C GLN A 266 4.89 2.39 -12.43
N TRP A 267 3.63 2.01 -12.24
CA TRP A 267 2.95 2.13 -10.95
C TRP A 267 3.67 1.35 -9.84
N ILE A 268 4.09 0.10 -10.11
CA ILE A 268 4.84 -0.72 -9.15
C ILE A 268 6.17 -0.04 -8.80
N TYR A 269 6.95 0.38 -9.81
CA TYR A 269 8.24 1.03 -9.60
C TYR A 269 8.12 2.33 -8.79
N GLU A 270 7.19 3.19 -9.16
CA GLU A 270 6.92 4.44 -8.46
C GLU A 270 6.50 4.21 -7.01
N ARG A 271 5.68 3.19 -6.75
CA ARG A 271 5.24 2.83 -5.39
C ARG A 271 6.37 2.26 -4.54
N ILE A 272 7.30 1.50 -5.12
CA ILE A 272 8.52 1.06 -4.43
C ILE A 272 9.35 2.30 -4.03
N CYS A 273 9.60 3.21 -4.97
CA CYS A 273 10.35 4.44 -4.71
C CYS A 273 9.66 5.33 -3.66
N SER A 274 8.35 5.50 -3.77
CA SER A 274 7.48 6.21 -2.80
C SER A 274 7.58 5.59 -1.41
N THR A 275 7.52 4.26 -1.30
CA THR A 275 7.64 3.54 -0.02
C THR A 275 8.98 3.83 0.64
N LEU A 276 10.09 3.71 -0.11
CA LEU A 276 11.43 4.01 0.40
C LEU A 276 11.59 5.48 0.78
N LEU A 277 11.04 6.39 -0.03
CA LEU A 277 11.07 7.83 0.22
C LEU A 277 10.35 8.17 1.53
N HIS A 278 9.15 7.65 1.73
CA HIS A 278 8.40 7.84 2.97
C HIS A 278 9.13 7.23 4.15
N LEU A 279 9.77 6.07 3.98
CA LEU A 279 10.50 5.41 5.04
C LEU A 279 11.69 6.25 5.52
N ILE A 280 12.49 6.77 4.60
CA ILE A 280 13.62 7.66 4.86
C ILE A 280 13.15 8.97 5.52
N ARG A 281 12.05 9.55 5.02
CA ARG A 281 11.56 10.84 5.53
C ARG A 281 10.91 10.73 6.90
N LEU A 282 10.06 9.73 7.10
CA LEU A 282 9.23 9.59 8.30
C LEU A 282 9.98 8.89 9.44
N ARG A 283 10.87 7.95 9.12
CA ARG A 283 11.56 7.08 10.09
C ARG A 283 13.07 6.97 9.86
N ARG A 284 13.69 8.11 9.56
CA ARG A 284 15.15 8.22 9.38
C ARG A 284 15.94 7.55 10.49
N ASP A 285 15.51 7.76 11.74
CA ASP A 285 16.13 7.26 12.97
C ASP A 285 16.48 5.78 12.86
N ILE A 286 15.50 4.95 12.47
CA ILE A 286 15.70 3.51 12.33
C ILE A 286 16.29 3.12 10.96
N CYS A 287 16.12 3.93 9.91
CA CYS A 287 16.70 3.67 8.59
C CYS A 287 18.23 3.71 8.57
N THR A 288 18.85 4.50 9.46
CA THR A 288 20.32 4.62 9.54
C THR A 288 21.02 3.28 9.70
N GLY A 289 20.47 2.39 10.54
CA GLY A 289 21.01 1.03 10.75
C GLY A 289 20.85 0.09 9.55
N HIS A 290 20.04 0.49 8.56
CA HIS A 290 19.74 -0.28 7.34
C HIS A 290 20.30 0.36 6.07
N ALA A 291 21.21 1.32 6.20
CA ALA A 291 21.85 1.99 5.06
C ALA A 291 22.48 1.02 4.02
N PRO A 292 23.15 -0.09 4.41
CA PRO A 292 23.66 -1.05 3.43
C PRO A 292 22.55 -1.68 2.58
N SER A 293 21.46 -2.14 3.22
CA SER A 293 20.33 -2.77 2.54
C SER A 293 19.58 -1.80 1.64
N LEU A 294 19.40 -0.54 2.09
CA LEU A 294 18.84 0.53 1.28
C LEU A 294 19.69 0.78 0.02
N ALA A 295 21.02 0.86 0.15
CA ALA A 295 21.91 1.08 -0.98
C ALA A 295 21.89 -0.08 -1.97
N LEU A 296 21.85 -1.32 -1.50
CA LEU A 296 21.69 -2.48 -2.37
C LEU A 296 20.36 -2.44 -3.13
N LEU A 297 19.25 -2.18 -2.46
CA LEU A 297 17.93 -2.09 -3.10
C LEU A 297 17.86 -0.94 -4.12
N MET A 298 18.35 0.26 -3.76
CA MET A 298 18.42 1.40 -4.68
C MET A 298 19.35 1.11 -5.87
N SER A 299 20.44 0.36 -5.68
CA SER A 299 21.29 -0.06 -6.78
C SER A 299 20.56 -1.04 -7.71
N THR A 300 19.76 -1.96 -7.18
CA THR A 300 18.91 -2.82 -8.00
C THR A 300 17.89 -1.99 -8.78
N LEU A 301 17.19 -1.04 -8.14
CA LEU A 301 16.26 -0.14 -8.80
C LEU A 301 16.91 0.69 -9.91
N MET A 302 18.16 1.11 -9.73
CA MET A 302 18.96 1.78 -10.76
C MET A 302 19.18 0.86 -11.97
N ARG A 303 19.49 -0.43 -11.77
CA ARG A 303 19.68 -1.40 -12.86
C ARG A 303 18.42 -1.64 -13.68
N LEU A 304 17.24 -1.51 -13.07
CA LEU A 304 15.96 -1.67 -13.76
C LEU A 304 15.73 -0.59 -14.84
N LEU A 305 16.49 0.51 -14.80
CA LEU A 305 16.45 1.58 -15.81
C LEU A 305 17.37 1.33 -17.01
N LEU A 306 18.11 0.21 -17.02
CA LEU A 306 18.98 -0.14 -18.14
C LEU A 306 18.18 -0.65 -19.32
N GLN A 307 18.57 -0.21 -20.52
CA GLN A 307 18.08 -0.76 -21.77
C GLN A 307 19.14 -1.64 -22.43
N LEU A 308 18.69 -2.67 -23.14
CA LEU A 308 19.56 -3.48 -23.99
C LEU A 308 19.95 -2.69 -25.24
N ARG A 309 21.23 -2.79 -25.64
CA ARG A 309 21.65 -2.21 -26.92
C ARG A 309 20.92 -2.89 -28.10
N PRO A 310 20.56 -2.14 -29.15
CA PRO A 310 20.02 -2.73 -30.36
C PRO A 310 21.06 -3.69 -30.96
N SER A 311 20.62 -4.74 -31.65
CA SER A 311 21.44 -5.78 -32.32
C SER A 311 22.18 -6.79 -31.44
N LEU A 312 21.80 -6.93 -30.17
CA LEU A 312 22.34 -8.01 -29.33
C LEU A 312 21.77 -9.38 -29.72
N GLY A 313 22.62 -10.40 -29.65
CA GLY A 313 22.19 -11.79 -29.86
C GLY A 313 21.23 -12.26 -28.76
N MET A 314 20.42 -13.28 -29.09
CA MET A 314 19.42 -13.87 -28.17
C MET A 314 19.99 -14.26 -26.80
N GLY A 315 21.27 -14.63 -26.70
CA GLY A 315 21.92 -14.97 -25.44
C GLY A 315 22.01 -13.79 -24.47
N ALA A 316 22.40 -12.61 -24.95
CA ALA A 316 22.48 -11.41 -24.12
C ALA A 316 21.09 -10.93 -23.70
N TRP A 317 20.10 -11.04 -24.58
CA TRP A 317 18.70 -10.77 -24.26
C TRP A 317 18.17 -11.69 -23.16
N ARG A 318 18.41 -13.01 -23.26
CA ARG A 318 18.03 -13.97 -22.21
C ARG A 318 18.74 -13.69 -20.89
N SER A 319 20.04 -13.36 -20.93
CA SER A 319 20.82 -13.03 -19.73
C SER A 319 20.35 -11.75 -19.05
N HIS A 320 19.86 -10.78 -19.82
CA HIS A 320 19.28 -9.55 -19.27
C HIS A 320 17.90 -9.81 -18.68
N ASN A 321 17.04 -10.55 -19.38
CA ASN A 321 15.72 -10.86 -18.87
C ASN A 321 15.75 -11.80 -17.67
N SER A 322 16.75 -12.68 -17.55
CA SER A 322 16.92 -13.54 -16.38
C SER A 322 17.29 -12.80 -15.10
N ILE A 323 17.63 -11.51 -15.18
CA ILE A 323 17.89 -10.66 -14.01
C ILE A 323 16.78 -9.62 -13.78
N MET A 324 15.74 -9.60 -14.62
CA MET A 324 14.62 -8.68 -14.48
C MET A 324 13.47 -9.30 -13.68
N PRO A 325 12.75 -8.50 -12.88
CA PRO A 325 11.54 -8.97 -12.22
C PRO A 325 10.41 -9.16 -13.24
N SER A 326 9.47 -10.06 -12.93
CA SER A 326 8.39 -10.45 -13.87
C SER A 326 7.44 -9.31 -14.26
N TRP A 327 7.37 -8.27 -13.43
CA TRP A 327 6.44 -7.14 -13.62
C TRP A 327 7.02 -6.01 -14.46
N ILE A 328 8.26 -6.11 -14.96
CA ILE A 328 8.84 -5.12 -15.87
C ILE A 328 8.66 -5.57 -17.32
N ASN A 329 7.97 -4.75 -18.11
CA ASN A 329 7.74 -4.98 -19.54
C ASN A 329 8.10 -3.77 -20.43
N ALA A 330 8.46 -2.63 -19.82
CA ALA A 330 8.56 -1.34 -20.50
C ALA A 330 9.60 -0.44 -19.85
N GLU A 331 9.90 0.67 -20.53
CA GLU A 331 10.77 1.71 -19.99
C GLU A 331 10.11 2.40 -18.79
N ILE A 332 10.89 2.53 -17.71
CA ILE A 332 10.46 3.11 -16.44
C ILE A 332 11.02 4.53 -16.32
N PRO A 333 10.21 5.52 -15.88
CA PRO A 333 10.69 6.88 -15.70
C PRO A 333 11.70 6.98 -14.53
N PRO A 334 12.78 7.78 -14.69
CA PRO A 334 13.85 7.88 -13.69
C PRO A 334 13.50 8.78 -12.50
N ASP A 335 12.49 9.66 -12.64
CA ASP A 335 12.23 10.79 -11.74
C ASP A 335 11.93 10.34 -10.30
N SER A 336 11.28 9.19 -10.13
CA SER A 336 10.95 8.65 -8.81
C SER A 336 12.19 8.13 -8.08
N LEU A 337 13.16 7.56 -8.80
CA LEU A 337 14.44 7.17 -8.22
C LEU A 337 15.32 8.41 -7.95
N SER A 338 15.35 9.39 -8.86
CA SER A 338 16.10 10.64 -8.62
C SER A 338 15.64 11.32 -7.33
N ARG A 339 14.33 11.52 -7.17
CA ARG A 339 13.74 12.12 -5.96
C ARG A 339 14.03 11.31 -4.69
N LEU A 340 14.07 9.98 -4.80
CA LEU A 340 14.44 9.10 -3.69
C LEU A 340 15.90 9.32 -3.27
N LEU A 341 16.83 9.46 -4.22
CA LEU A 341 18.24 9.69 -3.93
C LEU A 341 18.47 11.09 -3.33
N GLU A 342 17.78 12.12 -3.83
CA GLU A 342 17.82 13.47 -3.26
C GLU A 342 17.33 13.51 -1.81
N ALA A 343 16.37 12.66 -1.45
CA ALA A 343 15.84 12.58 -0.09
C ALA A 343 16.87 12.12 0.96
N LEU A 344 18.01 11.55 0.54
CA LEU A 344 19.11 11.21 1.45
C LEU A 344 19.74 12.47 2.09
N LEU A 345 19.72 13.60 1.37
CA LEU A 345 20.25 14.88 1.84
C LEU A 345 19.21 15.70 2.61
N ALA A 346 17.92 15.40 2.42
CA ALA A 346 16.85 16.13 3.08
C ALA A 346 16.94 16.00 4.61
N LYS A 347 16.97 17.15 5.30
CA LYS A 347 16.89 17.18 6.77
C LYS A 347 15.45 16.94 7.18
N THR A 348 15.21 15.84 7.90
CA THR A 348 13.85 15.48 8.36
C THR A 348 13.80 15.46 9.89
N ILE A 349 12.61 15.52 10.47
CA ILE A 349 12.41 15.22 11.89
C ILE A 349 11.66 13.90 11.94
N PRO A 350 12.27 12.81 12.44
CA PRO A 350 11.61 11.51 12.43
C PRO A 350 10.39 11.52 13.36
N ILE A 351 9.36 10.79 12.98
CA ILE A 351 8.17 10.60 13.79
C ILE A 351 8.48 9.51 14.81
N THR A 352 8.72 9.90 16.07
CA THR A 352 8.98 8.97 17.17
C THR A 352 7.79 8.94 18.14
N SER A 353 7.50 7.75 18.68
CA SER A 353 6.42 7.58 19.67
C SER A 353 6.81 8.03 21.08
N HIS A 354 8.09 8.32 21.34
CA HIS A 354 8.60 8.65 22.67
C HIS A 354 8.60 10.17 22.92
N GLU A 355 7.70 10.56 23.84
CA GLU A 355 7.60 11.79 24.64
C GLU A 355 8.26 13.10 24.17
N LYS A 356 7.37 14.09 24.01
CA LYS A 356 7.38 15.57 24.04
C LYS A 356 8.61 16.37 24.56
N THR A 357 9.71 15.79 24.97
CA THR A 357 10.77 16.50 25.72
C THR A 357 12.07 16.70 24.94
N GLN A 358 12.26 16.05 23.79
CA GLN A 358 13.39 16.33 22.89
C GLN A 358 12.89 17.04 21.64
N VAL A 359 13.24 18.33 21.50
CA VAL A 359 13.13 19.05 20.23
C VAL A 359 14.03 18.30 19.24
N GLY A 360 13.43 17.47 18.38
CA GLY A 360 14.16 16.64 17.43
C GLY A 360 14.99 17.52 16.49
N VAL A 361 16.31 17.39 16.55
CA VAL A 361 17.21 18.09 15.62
C VAL A 361 17.02 17.49 14.23
N ALA A 362 16.63 18.32 13.28
CA ALA A 362 16.53 17.89 11.90
C ALA A 362 17.91 17.47 11.37
N SER A 363 18.06 16.20 11.00
CA SER A 363 19.30 15.68 10.38
C SER A 363 18.98 14.92 9.10
N SER A 364 19.99 14.67 8.27
CA SER A 364 19.84 13.95 7.00
C SER A 364 20.42 12.52 7.11
N MET A 365 20.20 11.68 6.08
CA MET A 365 20.83 10.36 5.99
C MET A 365 22.27 10.42 5.45
N LYS A 366 22.70 11.59 4.97
CA LYS A 366 23.99 11.83 4.32
C LYS A 366 25.15 11.08 4.96
N GLU A 367 25.43 11.32 6.25
CA GLU A 367 26.58 10.74 6.95
C GLU A 367 26.49 9.22 7.12
N ALA A 368 25.30 8.71 7.48
CA ALA A 368 25.08 7.27 7.63
C ALA A 368 25.16 6.53 6.29
N PHE A 369 24.81 7.21 5.20
CA PHE A 369 24.73 6.65 3.86
C PHE A 369 26.01 6.84 3.03
N ALA A 370 26.92 7.74 3.44
CA ALA A 370 28.14 8.07 2.72
C ALA A 370 28.99 6.85 2.33
N ARG A 371 29.13 5.89 3.26
CA ARG A 371 29.84 4.63 3.06
C ARG A 371 29.08 3.60 2.23
N HIS A 372 27.91 3.90 1.71
CA HIS A 372 27.10 2.97 0.91
C HIS A 372 26.67 3.58 -0.42
N ALA A 373 26.71 4.91 -0.56
CA ALA A 373 26.43 5.63 -1.79
C ALA A 373 27.26 5.13 -2.99
N TYR A 374 28.49 4.69 -2.77
CA TYR A 374 29.33 4.14 -3.84
C TYR A 374 28.72 2.90 -4.52
N ILE A 375 27.89 2.11 -3.84
CA ILE A 375 27.25 0.91 -4.41
C ILE A 375 26.35 1.31 -5.59
N ILE A 376 25.62 2.42 -5.44
CA ILE A 376 24.72 2.96 -6.46
C ILE A 376 25.53 3.64 -7.56
N LEU A 377 26.54 4.43 -7.21
CA LEU A 377 27.43 5.09 -8.18
C LEU A 377 28.18 4.05 -9.05
N HIS A 378 28.71 2.98 -8.45
CA HIS A 378 29.34 1.88 -9.18
C HIS A 378 28.36 1.21 -10.13
N THR A 379 27.12 0.98 -9.69
CA THR A 379 26.08 0.40 -10.53
C THR A 379 25.73 1.30 -11.72
N TYR A 380 25.66 2.62 -11.51
CA TYR A 380 25.50 3.59 -12.60
C TYR A 380 26.68 3.56 -13.57
N ALA A 381 27.92 3.54 -13.05
CA ALA A 381 29.12 3.52 -13.88
C ALA A 381 29.22 2.24 -14.73
N GLN A 382 29.03 1.07 -14.12
CA GLN A 382 29.03 -0.23 -14.79
C GLN A 382 27.93 -0.31 -15.87
N GLY A 383 26.75 0.26 -15.60
CA GLY A 383 25.68 0.32 -16.59
C GLY A 383 25.99 1.21 -17.79
N ASN A 384 26.83 2.24 -17.63
CA ASN A 384 27.30 3.08 -18.74
C ASN A 384 28.42 2.43 -19.56
N THR A 385 29.22 1.55 -18.96
CA THR A 385 30.34 0.87 -19.63
C THR A 385 30.04 -0.55 -20.09
N SER A 386 28.84 -1.06 -19.78
CA SER A 386 28.36 -2.34 -20.25
C SER A 386 28.33 -2.42 -21.78
N SER A 387 28.79 -3.55 -22.32
CA SER A 387 28.71 -3.86 -23.75
C SER A 387 27.31 -4.31 -24.16
N ALA A 388 26.51 -4.81 -23.23
CA ALA A 388 25.17 -5.34 -23.47
C ALA A 388 24.05 -4.34 -23.11
N SER A 389 24.31 -3.40 -22.22
CA SER A 389 23.27 -2.48 -21.76
C SER A 389 23.79 -1.04 -21.71
N PHE A 390 22.87 -0.10 -21.64
CA PHE A 390 23.18 1.32 -21.50
C PHE A 390 22.02 2.05 -20.81
N TYR A 391 22.31 3.21 -20.24
CA TYR A 391 21.28 4.16 -19.82
C TYR A 391 20.95 5.10 -20.98
N PRO A 392 19.70 5.16 -21.44
CA PRO A 392 19.25 6.14 -22.42
C PRO A 392 19.54 7.59 -21.99
N ALA A 393 19.62 8.51 -22.95
CA ALA A 393 19.94 9.90 -22.67
C ALA A 393 18.92 10.57 -21.73
N ASN A 394 17.61 10.35 -21.95
CA ASN A 394 16.53 10.81 -21.09
C ASN A 394 16.65 10.26 -19.66
N ILE A 395 16.98 8.98 -19.50
CA ILE A 395 17.21 8.36 -18.19
C ILE A 395 18.39 9.01 -17.46
N ARG A 396 19.52 9.23 -18.16
CA ARG A 396 20.70 9.89 -17.55
C ARG A 396 20.41 11.32 -17.10
N VAL A 397 19.70 12.09 -17.92
CA VAL A 397 19.29 13.47 -17.57
C VAL A 397 18.34 13.46 -16.37
N GLY A 398 17.32 12.59 -16.37
CA GLY A 398 16.36 12.50 -15.27
C GLY A 398 16.96 12.00 -13.95
N LEU A 399 18.01 11.16 -14.01
CA LEU A 399 18.74 10.69 -12.82
C LEU A 399 19.76 11.70 -12.28
N GLN A 400 20.13 12.71 -13.06
CA GLN A 400 21.23 13.61 -12.74
C GLN A 400 21.11 14.29 -11.36
N PRO A 401 19.95 14.83 -10.94
CA PRO A 401 19.81 15.43 -9.60
C PRO A 401 20.09 14.42 -8.48
N GLY A 402 19.55 13.21 -8.59
CA GLY A 402 19.79 12.13 -7.63
C GLY A 402 21.24 11.65 -7.61
N LEU A 403 21.92 11.59 -8.75
CA LEU A 403 23.34 11.25 -8.83
C LEU A 403 24.21 12.31 -8.15
N PHE A 404 23.88 13.59 -8.30
CA PHE A 404 24.56 14.67 -7.58
C PHE A 404 24.32 14.61 -6.08
N ALA A 405 23.13 14.23 -5.65
CA ALA A 405 22.88 13.99 -4.23
C ALA A 405 23.79 12.88 -3.66
N LEU A 406 24.07 11.83 -4.44
CA LEU A 406 25.04 10.79 -4.06
C LEU A 406 26.49 11.29 -4.06
N CYS A 407 26.89 12.14 -5.01
CA CYS A 407 28.20 12.79 -4.97
C CYS A 407 28.35 13.63 -3.71
N GLU A 408 27.31 14.36 -3.31
CA GLU A 408 27.32 15.12 -2.07
C GLU A 408 27.41 14.20 -0.83
N CYS A 409 26.78 13.01 -0.83
CA CYS A 409 26.97 12.04 0.24
C CYS A 409 28.43 11.58 0.39
N VAL A 410 29.21 11.56 -0.70
CA VAL A 410 30.60 11.09 -0.77
C VAL A 410 31.58 12.28 -0.77
N ASP A 411 31.25 13.40 -0.13
CA ASP A 411 32.01 14.66 -0.30
C ASP A 411 33.42 14.61 0.33
N THR A 412 33.71 13.66 1.23
CA THR A 412 35.03 13.60 1.88
C THR A 412 36.10 12.90 1.02
N HIS A 413 37.33 13.40 1.07
CA HIS A 413 38.46 12.83 0.31
C HIS A 413 38.61 11.31 0.49
N ARG A 414 38.51 10.84 1.74
CA ARG A 414 38.61 9.42 2.09
C ARG A 414 37.52 8.57 1.43
N GLU A 415 36.28 9.05 1.41
CA GLU A 415 35.16 8.32 0.81
C GLU A 415 35.28 8.29 -0.72
N ARG A 416 35.76 9.39 -1.32
CA ARG A 416 36.05 9.46 -2.76
C ARG A 416 37.13 8.46 -3.18
N GLU A 417 38.26 8.43 -2.46
CA GLU A 417 39.34 7.46 -2.73
C GLU A 417 38.85 6.03 -2.59
N PHE A 418 38.10 5.74 -1.52
CA PHE A 418 37.51 4.43 -1.30
C PHE A 418 36.59 4.02 -2.46
N MET A 419 35.67 4.91 -2.87
CA MET A 419 34.79 4.69 -4.01
C MET A 419 35.59 4.40 -5.29
N LEU A 420 36.62 5.19 -5.60
CA LEU A 420 37.40 4.99 -6.83
C LEU A 420 38.23 3.71 -6.82
N SER A 421 38.70 3.28 -5.64
CA SER A 421 39.51 2.07 -5.48
C SER A 421 38.74 0.78 -5.80
N GLY A 422 37.41 0.76 -5.57
CA GLY A 422 36.55 -0.39 -5.89
C GLY A 422 36.21 -0.55 -7.37
N LEU A 423 36.53 0.44 -8.22
CA LEU A 423 36.32 0.35 -9.67
C LEU A 423 37.57 -0.21 -10.35
N THR A 424 37.48 -1.46 -10.81
CA THR A 424 38.52 -2.14 -11.58
C THR A 424 38.49 -1.79 -13.06
N ASP A 425 37.31 -1.45 -13.60
CA ASP A 425 37.14 -0.98 -14.97
C ASP A 425 37.49 0.51 -15.09
N GLU A 426 38.50 0.84 -15.92
CA GLU A 426 38.92 2.23 -16.16
C GLU A 426 37.82 3.03 -16.85
N GLY A 427 36.96 2.38 -17.65
CA GLY A 427 35.79 3.01 -18.23
C GLY A 427 34.84 3.51 -17.14
N ALA A 428 34.42 2.63 -16.23
CA ALA A 428 33.54 2.97 -15.12
C ALA A 428 34.16 4.07 -14.23
N ARG A 429 35.48 4.02 -14.00
CA ARG A 429 36.21 5.07 -13.29
C ARG A 429 36.13 6.42 -14.00
N SER A 430 36.27 6.44 -15.33
CA SER A 430 36.13 7.65 -16.15
C SER A 430 34.72 8.26 -16.08
N VAL A 431 33.68 7.41 -16.10
CA VAL A 431 32.28 7.84 -15.93
C VAL A 431 32.08 8.56 -14.59
N ILE A 432 32.58 7.99 -13.49
CA ILE A 432 32.47 8.62 -12.17
C ILE A 432 33.25 9.93 -12.09
N LYS A 433 34.47 9.99 -12.63
CA LYS A 433 35.26 11.24 -12.67
C LYS A 433 34.53 12.34 -13.43
N THR A 434 33.87 11.99 -14.54
CA THR A 434 33.10 12.93 -15.35
C THR A 434 31.88 13.46 -14.58
N LEU A 435 31.08 12.54 -13.99
CA LEU A 435 29.95 12.90 -13.13
C LEU A 435 30.38 13.82 -11.99
N TRP A 436 31.53 13.54 -11.37
CA TRP A 436 32.06 14.33 -10.28
C TRP A 436 32.45 15.74 -10.71
N LYS A 437 33.12 15.86 -11.87
CA LYS A 437 33.49 17.15 -12.45
C LYS A 437 32.26 18.00 -12.75
N GLU A 438 31.19 17.38 -13.26
CA GLU A 438 29.92 18.05 -13.51
C GLU A 438 29.27 18.51 -12.19
N TYR A 439 29.22 17.65 -11.18
CA TYR A 439 28.73 18.00 -9.83
C TYR A 439 29.50 19.19 -9.24
N ASP A 440 30.84 19.12 -9.21
CA ASP A 440 31.68 20.21 -8.70
C ASP A 440 31.41 21.51 -9.49
N SER A 441 31.29 21.42 -10.82
CA SER A 441 30.99 22.60 -11.63
C SER A 441 29.68 23.28 -11.22
N GLN A 442 28.62 22.51 -10.94
CA GLN A 442 27.32 23.05 -10.54
C GLN A 442 27.31 23.59 -9.11
N LYS A 443 28.04 22.94 -8.19
CA LYS A 443 28.15 23.36 -6.79
C LYS A 443 28.68 24.80 -6.66
N TYR A 444 29.56 25.23 -7.57
CA TYR A 444 30.18 26.56 -7.53
C TYR A 444 29.47 27.64 -8.35
N VAL A 445 28.45 27.33 -9.16
CA VAL A 445 27.71 28.34 -9.97
C VAL A 445 26.96 29.36 -9.10
N GLY A 446 26.54 28.97 -7.89
CA GLY A 446 25.81 29.86 -6.97
C GLY A 446 26.67 30.63 -5.97
N MET A 447 28.00 30.49 -6.02
CA MET A 447 28.94 31.12 -5.08
C MET A 447 29.77 32.26 -5.70
N SER A 448 29.62 32.53 -7.01
CA SER A 448 30.37 33.55 -7.75
C SER A 448 29.63 34.87 -7.90
#